data_AF-A0A6D2XN93-F1
#
_entry.id   AF-A0A6D2XN93-F1
#
_cell.length_a   1.000
_cell.length_b   1.000
_cell.length_c   1.000
_cell.angle_alpha   90.00
_cell.angle_beta   90.00
_cell.angle_gamma   90.00
#
_symmetry.space_group_name_H-M   'P 1'
#
loop_
_entity.id
_entity.type
_entity.pdbx_description
1 polymer ?
#
loop_
_entity_poly.entity_id
_entity_poly.type
_entity_poly.pdbx_seq_one_letter_code
_entity_poly.pdbx_strand_id
1 'polypeptide(L)'
;MAAGAASQLGLRAAGLGRAPASAAWRSVLRVSPRPGVAWRPSRCGSSAAEASATKAEDDSFLQWVLLLIPVTAFGLGTWQVQRRKWKLNLIAELESRVLAEPVPLPADPMELKNLEYRPVKVRGCFDHSKELYMMPRTMVDPVREAREGGLISSSTQSGAYVVTPFHCTDLGVTILVNRGFIPRKKVNPETRQKGQIEGEVDLIGMVRLTETRQPFVPENNPERNHWHYRDLEAMARITGAEPIFIDANFQSTVPGGPIGGQTRVTLRNEHLQYIVTWYGLSAATSYLWFKKFLRGTPGV
;
A
#
# COMPACT_ATOMS: atom_id res chain seq x y z
N MET A 1 1.53 -1.14 -65.82
CA MET A 1 2.94 -0.90 -66.19
C MET A 1 3.72 -0.87 -64.89
N ALA A 2 4.20 -2.04 -64.43
CA ALA A 2 5.53 -2.60 -64.69
C ALA A 2 6.62 -1.88 -63.88
N ALA A 3 7.64 -2.49 -63.29
CA ALA A 3 8.00 -3.86 -62.93
C ALA A 3 9.38 -3.77 -62.25
N GLY A 4 9.74 -4.75 -61.42
CA GLY A 4 11.14 -5.12 -61.12
C GLY A 4 11.76 -4.45 -59.88
N ALA A 5 12.65 -5.09 -59.12
CA ALA A 5 13.29 -6.39 -59.30
C ALA A 5 13.89 -6.89 -57.97
N ALA A 6 14.02 -8.22 -57.90
CA ALA A 6 14.60 -8.99 -56.82
C ALA A 6 16.15 -8.97 -56.81
N SER A 7 16.75 -9.36 -55.69
CA SER A 7 17.94 -10.22 -55.72
C SER A 7 18.13 -11.01 -54.43
N GLN A 8 18.15 -12.34 -54.59
CA GLN A 8 18.66 -13.34 -53.66
C GLN A 8 20.16 -13.56 -53.93
N LEU A 9 20.89 -14.07 -52.91
CA LEU A 9 21.79 -15.26 -52.96
C LEU A 9 22.98 -15.11 -52.01
N GLY A 10 23.31 -16.20 -51.29
CA GLY A 10 24.59 -16.32 -50.60
C GLY A 10 24.68 -17.41 -49.53
N LEU A 11 24.57 -18.68 -49.92
CA LEU A 11 24.96 -19.86 -49.13
C LEU A 11 26.45 -19.81 -48.72
N ARG A 12 26.80 -20.32 -47.52
CA ARG A 12 27.86 -21.34 -47.33
C ARG A 12 27.89 -21.91 -45.91
N ALA A 13 27.81 -23.23 -45.83
CA ALA A 13 28.11 -24.07 -44.67
C ALA A 13 29.53 -24.65 -44.78
N ALA A 14 30.19 -24.96 -43.65
CA ALA A 14 30.96 -26.19 -43.39
C ALA A 14 31.99 -26.05 -42.23
N GLY A 15 32.18 -27.14 -41.47
CA GLY A 15 33.41 -27.46 -40.70
C GLY A 15 33.24 -27.41 -39.17
N LEU A 16 32.78 -28.46 -38.45
CA LEU A 16 33.44 -29.72 -38.05
C LEU A 16 34.81 -29.56 -37.37
N GLY A 17 34.89 -30.01 -36.10
CA GLY A 17 36.15 -30.24 -35.39
C GLY A 17 35.93 -30.59 -33.91
N ARG A 18 35.75 -31.87 -33.59
CA ARG A 18 35.72 -32.43 -32.23
C ARG A 18 36.70 -33.61 -32.19
N ALA A 19 37.25 -33.86 -30.99
CA ALA A 19 37.97 -35.06 -30.49
C ALA A 19 39.51 -34.88 -30.30
N PRO A 20 40.23 -35.86 -29.70
CA PRO A 20 40.23 -36.24 -28.26
C PRO A 20 41.67 -36.52 -27.71
N ALA A 21 41.83 -36.91 -26.44
CA ALA A 21 42.97 -37.72 -25.93
C ALA A 21 42.75 -38.00 -24.41
N SER A 22 42.37 -39.20 -23.97
CA SER A 22 43.13 -40.45 -23.79
C SER A 22 43.94 -40.54 -22.49
N ALA A 23 43.65 -41.61 -21.75
CA ALA A 23 44.21 -42.02 -20.47
C ALA A 23 45.68 -42.47 -20.52
N ALA A 24 46.35 -42.45 -19.37
CA ALA A 24 47.54 -43.25 -19.13
C ALA A 24 47.56 -43.76 -17.67
N TRP A 25 47.44 -45.07 -17.51
CA TRP A 25 47.77 -45.85 -16.32
C TRP A 25 49.29 -45.94 -16.13
N ARG A 26 49.77 -45.93 -14.87
CA ARG A 26 50.85 -46.82 -14.40
C ARG A 26 50.67 -47.12 -12.89
N SER A 27 50.26 -48.35 -12.60
CA SER A 27 50.69 -49.13 -11.43
C SER A 27 52.22 -49.31 -11.49
N VAL A 28 52.97 -49.43 -10.39
CA VAL A 28 53.23 -50.66 -9.63
C VAL A 28 54.13 -50.25 -8.44
N LEU A 29 53.86 -50.74 -7.22
CA LEU A 29 54.81 -51.55 -6.44
C LEU A 29 54.15 -52.05 -5.16
N ARG A 30 54.25 -53.37 -5.01
CA ARG A 30 53.70 -54.23 -3.97
C ARG A 30 54.88 -54.64 -3.10
N VAL A 31 54.80 -54.45 -1.79
CA VAL A 31 55.64 -55.15 -0.80
C VAL A 31 54.73 -55.59 0.35
N SER A 32 54.80 -56.88 0.67
CA SER A 32 54.11 -57.53 1.80
C SER A 32 55.16 -58.09 2.78
N PRO A 33 54.80 -58.80 3.87
CA PRO A 33 54.50 -58.26 5.20
C PRO A 33 55.38 -58.91 6.30
N ARG A 34 55.34 -58.42 7.55
CA ARG A 34 55.67 -59.23 8.75
C ARG A 34 54.90 -58.80 10.00
N PRO A 35 54.71 -59.71 10.98
CA PRO A 35 53.51 -59.78 11.81
C PRO A 35 53.73 -59.38 13.27
N GLY A 36 52.62 -59.22 13.99
CA GLY A 36 52.57 -59.33 15.45
C GLY A 36 52.24 -58.02 16.14
N VAL A 37 51.03 -57.95 16.70
CA VAL A 37 50.74 -57.67 18.12
C VAL A 37 49.23 -57.82 18.26
N ALA A 38 48.80 -58.83 19.03
CA ALA A 38 47.41 -59.05 19.37
C ALA A 38 46.96 -57.98 20.38
N TRP A 39 46.13 -57.05 19.93
CA TRP A 39 45.47 -56.08 20.80
C TRP A 39 44.15 -56.69 21.30
N ARG A 40 44.07 -56.97 22.61
CA ARG A 40 42.80 -57.28 23.28
C ARG A 40 42.03 -55.96 23.47
N PRO A 41 40.71 -55.92 23.25
CA PRO A 41 39.96 -54.71 23.55
C PRO A 41 39.78 -54.60 25.07
N SER A 42 40.47 -53.65 25.68
CA SER A 42 40.10 -53.10 26.98
C SER A 42 38.76 -52.37 26.83
N ARG A 43 37.72 -52.96 27.42
CA ARG A 43 36.37 -52.43 27.51
C ARG A 43 36.39 -51.14 28.36
N CYS A 44 36.47 -49.99 27.70
CA CYS A 44 36.33 -48.69 28.35
C CYS A 44 34.86 -48.26 28.28
N GLY A 45 34.07 -48.70 29.25
CA GLY A 45 32.67 -48.33 29.41
C GLY A 45 32.51 -47.03 30.19
N SER A 46 32.73 -45.88 29.55
CA SER A 46 32.29 -44.57 30.07
C SER A 46 31.85 -43.57 29.00
N SER A 47 32.29 -43.72 27.74
CA SER A 47 31.94 -42.76 26.66
C SER A 47 30.46 -42.80 26.23
N ALA A 48 29.78 -43.94 26.35
CA ALA A 48 28.39 -44.07 25.92
C ALA A 48 27.39 -43.33 26.83
N ALA A 49 27.74 -43.09 28.10
CA ALA A 49 26.88 -42.40 29.06
C ALA A 49 27.00 -40.86 28.93
N GLU A 50 28.19 -40.32 28.68
CA GLU A 50 28.38 -38.89 28.37
C GLU A 50 27.83 -38.52 26.99
N ALA A 51 27.98 -39.40 25.99
CA ALA A 51 27.43 -39.17 24.64
C ALA A 51 25.90 -39.31 24.57
N SER A 52 25.27 -40.05 25.50
CA SER A 52 23.80 -40.14 25.59
C SER A 52 23.20 -38.99 26.40
N ALA A 53 23.89 -38.51 27.44
CA ALA A 53 23.49 -37.35 28.23
C ALA A 53 23.48 -36.05 27.39
N THR A 54 24.56 -35.80 26.63
CA THR A 54 24.67 -34.62 25.75
C THR A 54 23.61 -34.62 24.64
N LYS A 55 23.31 -35.78 24.02
CA LYS A 55 22.21 -35.90 23.05
C LYS A 55 20.82 -35.64 23.64
N ALA A 56 20.57 -36.09 24.88
CA ALA A 56 19.28 -35.87 25.53
C ALA A 56 19.07 -34.39 25.91
N GLU A 57 20.14 -33.70 26.33
CA GLU A 57 20.11 -32.25 26.58
C GLU A 57 19.91 -31.46 25.28
N ASP A 58 20.60 -31.84 24.19
CA ASP A 58 20.45 -31.21 22.87
C ASP A 58 19.04 -31.41 22.28
N ASP A 59 18.46 -32.61 22.41
CA ASP A 59 17.09 -32.90 21.94
C ASP A 59 16.03 -32.16 22.77
N SER A 60 16.22 -32.04 24.09
CA SER A 60 15.38 -31.23 24.97
C SER A 60 15.47 -29.74 24.60
N PHE A 61 16.67 -29.21 24.39
CA PHE A 61 16.86 -27.84 23.94
C PHE A 61 16.19 -27.57 22.59
N LEU A 62 16.41 -28.44 21.59
CA LEU A 62 15.77 -28.36 20.28
C LEU A 62 14.25 -28.47 20.35
N GLN A 63 13.71 -29.30 21.24
CA GLN A 63 12.28 -29.42 21.49
C GLN A 63 11.69 -28.07 21.93
N TRP A 64 12.29 -27.40 22.91
CA TRP A 64 11.82 -26.10 23.40
C TRP A 64 11.99 -24.99 22.36
N VAL A 65 13.13 -24.96 21.67
CA VAL A 65 13.38 -23.96 20.60
C VAL A 65 12.36 -24.10 19.47
N LEU A 66 12.06 -25.33 19.03
CA LEU A 66 11.08 -25.56 17.97
C LEU A 66 9.64 -25.27 18.40
N LEU A 67 9.33 -25.35 19.70
CA LEU A 67 8.02 -24.99 20.25
C LEU A 67 7.76 -23.47 20.22
N LEU A 68 8.82 -22.64 20.19
CA LEU A 68 8.66 -21.18 20.08
C LEU A 68 7.97 -20.77 18.77
N ILE A 69 8.17 -21.51 17.68
CA ILE A 69 7.60 -21.20 16.37
C ILE A 69 6.05 -21.21 16.40
N PRO A 70 5.37 -22.31 16.81
CA PRO A 70 3.91 -22.31 16.89
C PRO A 70 3.35 -21.33 17.93
N VAL A 71 4.05 -21.12 19.05
CA VAL A 71 3.65 -20.18 20.11
C VAL A 71 3.68 -18.73 19.60
N THR A 72 4.77 -18.32 18.95
CA THR A 72 4.91 -16.98 18.38
C THR A 72 3.93 -16.77 17.23
N ALA A 73 3.75 -17.76 16.35
CA ALA A 73 2.76 -17.71 15.28
C ALA A 73 1.32 -17.57 15.82
N PHE A 74 0.98 -18.27 16.91
CA PHE A 74 -0.32 -18.11 17.58
C PHE A 74 -0.50 -16.72 18.19
N GLY A 75 0.54 -16.19 18.85
CA GLY A 75 0.55 -14.83 19.38
C GLY A 75 0.35 -13.77 18.28
N LEU A 76 1.03 -13.93 17.15
CA LEU A 76 0.87 -13.06 15.98
C LEU A 76 -0.54 -13.18 15.37
N GLY A 77 -1.10 -14.39 15.28
CA GLY A 77 -2.48 -14.61 14.85
C GLY A 77 -3.48 -13.88 15.75
N THR A 78 -3.31 -13.99 17.07
CA THR A 78 -4.15 -13.31 18.08
C THR A 78 -4.05 -11.79 17.95
N TRP A 79 -2.84 -11.26 17.80
CA TRP A 79 -2.62 -9.84 17.58
C TRP A 79 -3.31 -9.35 16.30
N GLN A 80 -3.24 -10.10 15.20
CA GLN A 80 -3.92 -9.75 13.97
C GLN A 80 -5.45 -9.71 14.12
N VAL A 81 -6.05 -10.60 14.92
CA VAL A 81 -7.49 -10.56 15.25
C VAL A 81 -7.84 -9.27 15.99
N GLN A 82 -7.09 -8.93 17.04
CA GLN A 82 -7.30 -7.70 17.81
C GLN A 82 -7.12 -6.46 16.94
N ARG A 83 -6.07 -6.44 16.12
CA ARG A 83 -5.78 -5.36 15.19
C ARG A 83 -6.89 -5.19 14.15
N ARG A 84 -7.42 -6.30 13.62
CA ARG A 84 -8.58 -6.28 12.72
C ARG A 84 -9.80 -5.68 13.40
N LYS A 85 -10.14 -6.11 14.63
CA LYS A 85 -11.29 -5.58 15.38
C LYS A 85 -11.17 -4.08 15.62
N TRP A 86 -10.00 -3.62 16.09
CA TRP A 86 -9.71 -2.20 16.25
C TRP A 86 -9.91 -1.42 14.95
N LYS A 87 -9.38 -1.95 13.84
CA LYS A 87 -9.50 -1.31 12.52
C LYS A 87 -10.93 -1.25 12.01
N LEU A 88 -11.71 -2.32 12.21
CA LEU A 88 -13.12 -2.34 11.84
C LEU A 88 -13.93 -1.30 12.63
N ASN A 89 -13.64 -1.12 13.93
CA ASN A 89 -14.27 -0.08 14.73
C ASN A 89 -13.94 1.33 14.21
N LEU A 90 -12.68 1.57 13.82
CA LEU A 90 -12.26 2.85 13.25
C LEU A 90 -12.95 3.13 11.90
N ILE A 91 -13.08 2.10 11.05
CA ILE A 91 -13.83 2.20 9.78
C ILE A 91 -15.29 2.53 10.06
N ALA A 92 -15.94 1.83 11.00
CA ALA A 92 -17.34 2.07 11.34
C ALA A 92 -17.57 3.50 11.89
N GLU A 93 -16.65 4.00 12.72
CA GLU A 93 -16.71 5.39 13.20
C GLU A 93 -16.59 6.38 12.04
N LEU A 94 -15.61 6.19 11.17
CA LEU A 94 -15.39 7.03 9.99
C LEU A 94 -16.59 7.02 9.03
N GLU A 95 -17.15 5.84 8.76
CA GLU A 95 -18.37 5.67 7.95
C GLU A 95 -19.56 6.40 8.57
N SER A 96 -19.73 6.31 9.89
CA SER A 96 -20.81 7.01 10.60
C SER A 96 -20.69 8.54 10.50
N ARG A 97 -19.47 9.08 10.46
CA ARG A 97 -19.22 10.52 10.29
C ARG A 97 -19.53 10.97 8.86
N VAL A 98 -19.13 10.19 7.86
CA VAL A 98 -19.37 10.52 6.44
C VAL A 98 -20.85 10.44 6.08
N LEU A 99 -21.58 9.48 6.64
CA LEU A 99 -23.01 9.27 6.38
C LEU A 99 -23.92 10.12 7.27
N ALA A 100 -23.36 10.91 8.19
CA ALA A 100 -24.13 11.80 9.05
C ALA A 100 -24.87 12.86 8.23
N GLU A 101 -25.96 13.40 8.78
CA GLU A 101 -26.67 14.49 8.12
C GLU A 101 -25.80 15.76 8.02
N PRO A 102 -25.83 16.46 6.87
CA PRO A 102 -25.09 17.71 6.70
C PRO A 102 -25.54 18.78 7.70
N VAL A 103 -24.59 19.37 8.42
CA VAL A 103 -24.83 20.48 9.34
C VAL A 103 -24.41 21.83 8.75
N PRO A 104 -24.96 22.96 9.19
CA PRO A 104 -24.39 24.26 8.81
C PRO A 104 -22.93 24.35 9.24
N LEU A 105 -22.10 24.98 8.41
CA LEU A 105 -20.69 25.24 8.75
C LEU A 105 -20.63 26.19 9.96
N PRO A 106 -19.96 25.83 11.07
CA PRO A 106 -19.80 26.72 12.21
C PRO A 106 -18.81 27.84 11.91
N ALA A 107 -18.96 28.97 12.60
CA ALA A 107 -18.02 30.09 12.51
C ALA A 107 -16.73 29.86 13.32
N ASP A 108 -16.76 29.01 14.35
CA ASP A 108 -15.61 28.76 15.24
C ASP A 108 -14.63 27.72 14.64
N PRO A 109 -13.35 28.06 14.43
CA PRO A 109 -12.31 27.13 13.99
C PRO A 109 -12.10 25.93 14.93
N MET A 110 -12.40 26.05 16.23
CA MET A 110 -12.22 24.95 17.18
C MET A 110 -13.28 23.85 16.98
N GLU A 111 -14.50 24.22 16.62
CA GLU A 111 -15.54 23.26 16.26
C GLU A 111 -15.18 22.53 14.96
N LEU A 112 -14.51 23.19 14.02
CA LEU A 112 -14.14 22.63 12.72
C LEU A 112 -13.24 21.38 12.84
N LYS A 113 -12.36 21.34 13.85
CA LYS A 113 -11.51 20.16 14.12
C LYS A 113 -12.33 18.91 14.43
N ASN A 114 -13.46 19.06 15.11
CA ASN A 114 -14.35 17.96 15.46
C ASN A 114 -15.21 17.50 14.28
N LEU A 115 -15.30 18.31 13.23
CA LEU A 115 -16.10 18.06 12.03
C LEU A 115 -15.32 17.38 10.90
N GLU A 116 -14.06 17.01 11.08
CA GLU A 116 -13.30 16.31 10.04
C GLU A 116 -14.05 15.04 9.56
N TYR A 117 -14.21 14.90 8.25
CA TYR A 117 -15.02 13.87 7.56
C TYR A 117 -16.54 13.97 7.76
N ARG A 118 -17.05 15.02 8.41
CA ARG A 118 -18.49 15.29 8.49
C ARG A 118 -18.94 16.15 7.31
N PRO A 119 -20.10 15.86 6.70
CA PRO A 119 -20.67 16.76 5.70
C PRO A 119 -21.18 18.05 6.35
N VAL A 120 -20.96 19.16 5.66
CA VAL A 120 -21.46 20.49 6.00
C VAL A 120 -22.15 21.12 4.79
N LYS A 121 -23.14 21.98 5.06
CA LYS A 121 -23.85 22.77 4.04
C LYS A 121 -23.41 24.23 4.12
N VAL A 122 -23.10 24.81 2.97
CA VAL A 122 -22.79 26.24 2.81
C VAL A 122 -23.52 26.80 1.60
N ARG A 123 -23.85 28.09 1.63
CA ARG A 123 -24.42 28.83 0.50
C ARG A 123 -23.55 30.04 0.17
N GLY A 124 -23.38 30.33 -1.12
CA GLY A 124 -22.49 31.40 -1.54
C GLY A 124 -22.06 31.35 -3.01
N CYS A 125 -21.05 32.14 -3.33
CA CYS A 125 -20.55 32.30 -4.70
C CYS A 125 -19.06 31.94 -4.78
N PHE A 126 -18.63 31.39 -5.91
CA PHE A 126 -17.22 31.10 -6.18
C PHE A 126 -16.47 32.32 -6.72
N ASP A 127 -15.25 32.56 -6.23
CA ASP A 127 -14.29 33.48 -6.83
C ASP A 127 -13.34 32.72 -7.76
N HIS A 128 -13.74 32.59 -9.02
CA HIS A 128 -12.97 31.88 -10.04
C HIS A 128 -11.67 32.59 -10.45
N SER A 129 -11.46 33.85 -10.05
CA SER A 129 -10.22 34.57 -10.36
C SER A 129 -9.02 34.06 -9.55
N LYS A 130 -9.28 33.37 -8.43
CA LYS A 130 -8.27 32.90 -7.46
C LYS A 130 -8.25 31.38 -7.31
N GLU A 131 -8.58 30.64 -8.37
CA GLU A 131 -8.49 29.17 -8.35
C GLU A 131 -7.06 28.69 -8.07
N LEU A 132 -6.92 27.67 -7.23
CA LEU A 132 -5.68 27.00 -6.90
C LEU A 132 -5.69 25.55 -7.42
N TYR A 133 -4.53 25.06 -7.86
CA TYR A 133 -4.41 23.73 -8.46
C TYR A 133 -3.56 22.80 -7.61
N MET A 134 -4.20 21.77 -7.03
CA MET A 134 -3.48 20.71 -6.34
C MET A 134 -3.15 19.57 -7.30
N MET A 135 -1.87 19.34 -7.57
CA MET A 135 -1.41 18.36 -8.56
C MET A 135 0.00 17.79 -8.26
N PRO A 136 0.32 16.59 -8.77
CA PRO A 136 -0.54 15.68 -9.53
C PRO A 136 -1.58 14.99 -8.64
N ARG A 137 -2.80 14.83 -9.15
CA ARG A 137 -3.87 14.02 -8.53
C ARG A 137 -4.37 12.99 -9.52
N THR A 138 -4.93 11.91 -8.98
CA THR A 138 -5.54 10.83 -9.74
C THR A 138 -7.05 10.89 -9.51
N MET A 139 -7.82 10.68 -10.57
CA MET A 139 -9.27 10.58 -10.45
C MET A 139 -9.65 9.37 -9.59
N VAL A 140 -10.48 9.63 -8.58
CA VAL A 140 -11.10 8.62 -7.74
C VAL A 140 -12.42 8.25 -8.40
N ASP A 141 -12.51 7.00 -8.85
CA ASP A 141 -13.73 6.42 -9.42
C ASP A 141 -13.91 5.02 -8.83
N PRO A 142 -14.79 4.85 -7.82
CA PRO A 142 -14.98 3.56 -7.16
C PRO A 142 -15.41 2.44 -8.11
N VAL A 143 -16.21 2.75 -9.13
CA VAL A 143 -16.70 1.76 -10.09
C VAL A 143 -15.55 1.30 -10.99
N ARG A 144 -14.71 2.25 -11.43
CA ARG A 144 -13.55 1.95 -12.25
C ARG A 144 -12.44 1.25 -11.46
N GLU A 145 -12.17 1.68 -10.23
CA GLU A 145 -11.22 1.03 -9.32
C GLU A 145 -11.61 -0.44 -9.05
N ALA A 146 -12.90 -0.74 -8.88
CA ALA A 146 -13.38 -2.11 -8.70
C ALA A 146 -13.26 -2.98 -9.97
N ARG A 147 -13.42 -2.39 -11.16
CA ARG A 147 -13.31 -3.09 -12.45
C ARG A 147 -11.88 -3.31 -12.91
N GLU A 148 -11.02 -2.31 -12.72
CA GLU A 148 -9.65 -2.27 -13.23
C GLU A 148 -8.61 -2.66 -12.15
N GLY A 149 -9.04 -2.88 -10.90
CA GLY A 149 -8.21 -3.27 -9.77
C GLY A 149 -7.40 -4.54 -10.06
N GLY A 150 -6.12 -4.37 -10.40
CA GLY A 150 -5.20 -5.46 -10.71
C GLY A 150 -4.65 -5.46 -12.15
N LEU A 151 -5.14 -4.59 -13.04
CA LEU A 151 -4.60 -4.44 -14.39
C LEU A 151 -3.44 -3.42 -14.41
N ILE A 152 -2.26 -3.91 -14.79
CA ILE A 152 -1.00 -3.12 -14.92
C ILE A 152 -1.14 -2.00 -15.97
N SER A 153 -2.11 -2.13 -16.89
CA SER A 153 -2.38 -1.19 -17.98
C SER A 153 -3.53 -0.21 -17.70
N SER A 154 -4.02 -0.10 -16.45
CA SER A 154 -5.06 0.88 -16.12
C SER A 154 -4.54 2.30 -16.37
N SER A 155 -5.13 2.98 -17.34
CA SER A 155 -4.78 4.37 -17.66
C SER A 155 -5.25 5.25 -16.50
N THR A 156 -4.34 5.46 -15.54
CA THR A 156 -4.58 6.31 -14.38
C THR A 156 -4.53 7.75 -14.89
N GLN A 157 -5.70 8.37 -15.05
CA GLN A 157 -5.77 9.75 -15.54
C GLN A 157 -5.19 10.68 -14.48
N SER A 158 -3.98 11.19 -14.76
CA SER A 158 -3.36 12.25 -13.96
C SER A 158 -4.02 13.59 -14.27
N GLY A 159 -4.24 14.37 -13.23
CA GLY A 159 -4.91 15.66 -13.29
C GLY A 159 -4.63 16.49 -12.06
N ALA A 160 -5.58 17.34 -11.71
CA ALA A 160 -5.51 18.26 -10.59
C ALA A 160 -6.83 18.27 -9.83
N TYR A 161 -6.77 18.62 -8.54
CA TYR A 161 -7.94 19.15 -7.84
C TYR A 161 -7.98 20.66 -8.01
N VAL A 162 -9.18 21.20 -8.22
CA VAL A 162 -9.43 22.64 -8.30
C VAL A 162 -9.96 23.11 -6.95
N VAL A 163 -9.17 23.92 -6.27
CA VAL A 163 -9.59 24.58 -5.03
C VAL A 163 -9.97 26.01 -5.39
N THR A 164 -11.18 26.43 -5.06
CA THR A 164 -11.68 27.76 -5.40
C THR A 164 -12.16 28.44 -4.13
N PRO A 165 -11.79 29.71 -3.88
CA PRO A 165 -12.37 30.49 -2.80
C PRO A 165 -13.88 30.64 -2.99
N PHE A 166 -14.62 30.52 -1.90
CA PHE A 166 -16.07 30.53 -1.88
C PHE A 166 -16.55 31.48 -0.80
N HIS A 167 -17.20 32.57 -1.22
CA HIS A 167 -17.76 33.54 -0.30
C HIS A 167 -19.07 33.03 0.25
N CYS A 168 -19.09 32.63 1.52
CA CYS A 168 -20.28 32.15 2.22
C CYS A 168 -21.19 33.32 2.59
N THR A 169 -22.36 33.44 1.94
CA THR A 169 -23.33 34.51 2.19
C THR A 169 -23.82 34.50 3.63
N ASP A 170 -24.10 33.32 4.20
CA ASP A 170 -24.68 33.18 5.53
C ASP A 170 -23.69 33.54 6.66
N LEU A 171 -22.38 33.31 6.44
CA LEU A 171 -21.33 33.54 7.44
C LEU A 171 -20.55 34.84 7.21
N GLY A 172 -20.64 35.43 6.02
CA GLY A 172 -19.87 36.62 5.63
C GLY A 172 -18.36 36.40 5.51
N VAL A 173 -17.91 35.14 5.44
CA VAL A 173 -16.49 34.76 5.31
C VAL A 173 -16.24 34.04 4.00
N THR A 174 -15.03 34.11 3.49
CA THR A 174 -14.60 33.33 2.32
C THR A 174 -13.86 32.08 2.78
N ILE A 175 -14.23 30.91 2.28
CA ILE A 175 -13.59 29.62 2.61
C ILE A 175 -12.94 29.00 1.37
N LEU A 176 -12.14 27.96 1.55
CA LEU A 176 -11.56 27.18 0.46
C LEU A 176 -12.44 25.97 0.14
N VAL A 177 -12.83 25.82 -1.13
CA VAL A 177 -13.62 24.67 -1.57
C VAL A 177 -12.85 23.90 -2.62
N ASN A 178 -12.52 22.64 -2.34
CA ASN A 178 -12.09 21.73 -3.39
C ASN A 178 -13.30 21.23 -4.17
N ARG A 179 -13.43 21.75 -5.39
CA ARG A 179 -14.51 21.41 -6.33
C ARG A 179 -14.33 20.03 -6.97
N GLY A 180 -13.14 19.45 -6.83
CA GLY A 180 -12.84 18.10 -7.24
C GLY A 180 -11.90 18.01 -8.45
N PHE A 181 -11.93 16.85 -9.11
CA PHE A 181 -10.94 16.44 -10.10
C PHE A 181 -11.18 17.01 -11.49
N ILE A 182 -10.10 17.45 -12.13
CA ILE A 182 -10.05 17.75 -13.55
C ILE A 182 -8.87 17.02 -14.21
N PRO A 183 -9.02 16.50 -15.44
CA PRO A 183 -7.89 15.99 -16.21
C PRO A 183 -6.85 17.08 -16.48
N ARG A 184 -5.57 16.72 -16.63
CA ARG A 184 -4.48 17.68 -16.88
C ARG A 184 -4.72 18.63 -18.07
N LYS A 185 -5.43 18.16 -19.11
CA LYS A 185 -5.80 18.96 -20.30
C LYS A 185 -6.82 20.06 -20.00
N LYS A 186 -7.51 19.99 -18.85
CA LYS A 186 -8.58 20.92 -18.43
C LYS A 186 -8.17 21.88 -17.32
N VAL A 187 -6.87 21.96 -16.99
CA VAL A 187 -6.36 22.88 -15.95
C VAL A 187 -6.69 24.33 -16.32
N ASN A 188 -6.48 24.73 -17.58
CA ASN A 188 -6.86 26.06 -18.06
C ASN A 188 -8.41 26.25 -17.93
N PRO A 189 -8.87 27.25 -17.14
CA PRO A 189 -10.28 27.63 -17.02
C PRO A 189 -11.05 27.75 -18.34
N GLU A 190 -10.42 28.30 -19.39
CA GLU A 190 -11.04 28.56 -20.70
C GLU A 190 -11.49 27.26 -21.38
N THR A 191 -10.83 26.15 -21.08
CA THR A 191 -11.17 24.82 -21.63
C THR A 191 -12.35 24.15 -20.91
N ARG A 192 -12.86 24.76 -19.83
CA ARG A 192 -13.91 24.23 -18.96
C ARG A 192 -14.89 25.31 -18.49
N GLN A 193 -15.28 26.24 -19.36
CA GLN A 193 -16.20 27.35 -19.04
C GLN A 193 -17.50 26.91 -18.38
N LYS A 194 -18.08 25.76 -18.79
CA LYS A 194 -19.28 25.20 -18.14
C LYS A 194 -19.09 24.90 -16.66
N GLY A 195 -17.85 24.66 -16.24
CA GLY A 195 -17.49 24.47 -14.84
C GLY A 195 -17.22 25.77 -14.09
N GLN A 196 -17.27 26.95 -14.71
CA GLN A 196 -17.16 28.24 -14.04
C GLN A 196 -18.58 28.73 -13.72
N ILE A 197 -19.10 28.24 -12.59
CA ILE A 197 -20.48 28.48 -12.18
C ILE A 197 -20.59 29.88 -11.58
N GLU A 198 -21.39 30.72 -12.22
CA GLU A 198 -21.67 32.08 -11.76
C GLU A 198 -22.92 32.10 -10.87
N GLY A 199 -22.93 33.01 -9.89
CA GLY A 199 -24.04 33.20 -8.98
C GLY A 199 -23.98 32.34 -7.70
N GLU A 200 -25.06 32.42 -6.94
CA GLU A 200 -25.17 31.79 -5.64
C GLU A 200 -25.59 30.31 -5.75
N VAL A 201 -24.90 29.44 -5.04
CA VAL A 201 -25.14 28.00 -5.03
C VAL A 201 -25.18 27.44 -3.62
N ASP A 202 -26.06 26.46 -3.40
CA ASP A 202 -26.05 25.59 -2.24
C ASP A 202 -25.03 24.46 -2.46
N LEU A 203 -24.05 24.35 -1.57
CA LEU A 203 -22.98 23.37 -1.66
C LEU A 203 -22.97 22.48 -0.41
N ILE A 204 -22.84 21.17 -0.63
CA ILE A 204 -22.56 20.20 0.44
C ILE A 204 -21.15 19.68 0.23
N GLY A 205 -20.32 19.79 1.26
CA GLY A 205 -18.94 19.32 1.22
C GLY A 205 -18.52 18.67 2.52
N MET A 206 -17.45 17.89 2.49
CA MET A 206 -16.86 17.30 3.70
C MET A 206 -15.74 18.17 4.22
N VAL A 207 -15.75 18.47 5.52
CA VAL A 207 -14.68 19.21 6.16
C VAL A 207 -13.39 18.38 6.15
N ARG A 208 -12.29 19.01 5.74
CA ARG A 208 -10.96 18.41 5.78
C ARG A 208 -9.96 19.40 6.35
N LEU A 209 -9.09 18.90 7.23
CA LEU A 209 -8.08 19.71 7.89
C LEU A 209 -6.79 19.81 7.06
N THR A 210 -5.93 20.76 7.43
CA THR A 210 -4.62 20.95 6.80
C THR A 210 -3.81 19.65 6.82
N GLU A 211 -3.13 19.35 5.71
CA GLU A 211 -2.30 18.16 5.59
C GLU A 211 -0.91 18.42 6.16
N THR A 212 -0.38 17.47 6.92
CA THR A 212 1.05 17.47 7.24
C THR A 212 1.83 16.95 6.04
N ARG A 213 2.80 17.73 5.57
CA ARG A 213 3.68 17.33 4.46
C ARG A 213 4.43 16.04 4.82
N GLN A 214 4.28 15.03 3.97
CA GLN A 214 5.02 13.77 4.11
C GLN A 214 6.47 13.91 3.63
N PRO A 215 7.41 13.13 4.17
CA PRO A 215 8.75 13.02 3.60
C PRO A 215 8.66 12.65 2.11
N PHE A 216 9.50 13.27 1.27
CA PHE A 216 9.54 13.09 -0.19
C PHE A 216 8.42 13.72 -1.02
N VAL A 217 7.43 14.37 -0.41
CA VAL A 217 6.50 15.24 -1.16
C VAL A 217 7.20 16.58 -1.44
N PRO A 218 7.25 17.12 -2.67
CA PRO A 218 7.87 18.42 -2.91
C PRO A 218 7.15 19.55 -2.17
N GLU A 219 7.84 20.67 -1.95
CA GLU A 219 7.21 21.87 -1.36
C GLU A 219 6.22 22.52 -2.32
N ASN A 220 5.17 23.13 -1.78
CA ASN A 220 4.21 23.88 -2.57
C ASN A 220 4.90 25.07 -3.26
N ASN A 221 4.45 25.42 -4.47
CA ASN A 221 4.91 26.60 -5.20
C ASN A 221 3.73 27.57 -5.42
N PRO A 222 3.48 28.48 -4.45
CA PRO A 222 2.50 29.54 -4.54
C PRO A 222 2.57 30.39 -5.81
N GLU A 223 3.77 30.80 -6.22
CA GLU A 223 3.98 31.72 -7.35
C GLU A 223 3.52 31.13 -8.68
N ARG A 224 3.71 29.82 -8.85
CA ARG A 224 3.26 29.07 -10.05
C ARG A 224 1.90 28.42 -9.88
N ASN A 225 1.23 28.67 -8.74
CA ASN A 225 -0.04 28.05 -8.38
C ASN A 225 -0.02 26.50 -8.48
N HIS A 226 1.09 25.91 -8.04
CA HIS A 226 1.28 24.46 -8.02
C HIS A 226 1.33 23.98 -6.57
N TRP A 227 0.29 23.26 -6.16
CA TRP A 227 0.14 22.75 -4.80
C TRP A 227 0.26 21.23 -4.80
N HIS A 228 1.13 20.67 -3.97
CA HIS A 228 1.29 19.24 -3.84
C HIS A 228 0.45 18.68 -2.68
N TYR A 229 0.33 19.43 -1.59
CA TYR A 229 -0.45 19.07 -0.40
C TYR A 229 -1.31 20.25 0.06
N ARG A 230 -2.35 19.96 0.85
CA ARG A 230 -3.26 20.98 1.38
C ARG A 230 -2.62 21.72 2.56
N ASP A 231 -2.08 22.89 2.30
CA ASP A 231 -1.62 23.85 3.32
C ASP A 231 -2.64 24.98 3.42
N LEU A 232 -3.52 24.92 4.41
CA LEU A 232 -4.63 25.86 4.51
C LEU A 232 -4.18 27.28 4.79
N GLU A 233 -3.14 27.46 5.61
CA GLU A 233 -2.62 28.77 5.96
C GLU A 233 -1.94 29.45 4.77
N ALA A 234 -1.17 28.69 3.98
CA ALA A 234 -0.58 29.23 2.75
C ALA A 234 -1.64 29.54 1.68
N MET A 235 -2.63 28.66 1.48
CA MET A 235 -3.71 28.87 0.51
C MET A 235 -4.61 30.05 0.90
N ALA A 236 -4.97 30.18 2.18
CA ALA A 236 -5.74 31.28 2.75
C ALA A 236 -5.05 32.62 2.49
N ARG A 237 -3.76 32.73 2.81
CA ARG A 237 -2.98 33.98 2.63
C ARG A 237 -2.98 34.52 1.20
N ILE A 238 -2.96 33.64 0.20
CA ILE A 238 -2.92 34.05 -1.22
C ILE A 238 -4.31 34.41 -1.74
N THR A 239 -5.34 33.73 -1.24
CA THR A 239 -6.71 33.89 -1.73
C THR A 239 -7.47 34.98 -0.98
N GLY A 240 -7.08 35.29 0.25
CA GLY A 240 -7.84 36.10 1.20
C GLY A 240 -9.00 35.34 1.85
N ALA A 241 -9.00 34.01 1.75
CA ALA A 241 -9.96 33.15 2.43
C ALA A 241 -9.49 32.85 3.87
N GLU A 242 -10.42 32.44 4.72
CA GLU A 242 -10.13 31.81 5.99
C GLU A 242 -9.54 30.40 5.78
N PRO A 243 -8.72 29.87 6.71
CA PRO A 243 -8.13 28.53 6.63
C PRO A 243 -9.15 27.41 6.91
N ILE A 244 -10.33 27.53 6.31
CA ILE A 244 -11.45 26.59 6.36
C ILE A 244 -11.56 25.92 5.00
N PHE A 245 -11.62 24.59 4.99
CA PHE A 245 -11.62 23.82 3.75
C PHE A 245 -12.66 22.71 3.72
N ILE A 246 -13.38 22.64 2.58
CA ILE A 246 -14.34 21.57 2.31
C ILE A 246 -14.10 20.92 0.95
N ASP A 247 -14.20 19.58 0.91
CA ASP A 247 -14.25 18.81 -0.33
C ASP A 247 -15.70 18.72 -0.80
N ALA A 248 -16.02 19.30 -1.96
CA ALA A 248 -17.36 19.23 -2.54
C ALA A 248 -17.80 17.78 -2.79
N ASN A 249 -19.06 17.47 -2.50
CA ASN A 249 -19.61 16.14 -2.73
C ASN A 249 -19.80 15.85 -4.23
N PHE A 250 -20.17 14.62 -4.57
CA PHE A 250 -20.38 14.23 -5.96
C PHE A 250 -21.54 14.97 -6.65
N GLN A 251 -22.57 15.38 -5.90
CA GLN A 251 -23.73 16.09 -6.45
C GLN A 251 -23.37 17.50 -6.94
N SER A 252 -22.29 18.08 -6.43
CA SER A 252 -21.74 19.36 -6.90
C SER A 252 -20.96 19.26 -8.22
N THR A 253 -20.88 18.06 -8.82
CA THR A 253 -20.21 17.83 -10.10
C THR A 253 -20.93 18.55 -11.23
N VAL A 254 -20.19 19.35 -12.00
CA VAL A 254 -20.72 20.05 -13.17
C VAL A 254 -20.25 19.35 -14.44
N PRO A 255 -21.15 18.95 -15.37
CA PRO A 255 -20.76 18.35 -16.63
C PRO A 255 -19.75 19.19 -17.41
N GLY A 256 -18.58 18.63 -17.66
CA GLY A 256 -17.47 19.31 -18.34
C GLY A 256 -16.55 20.12 -17.42
N GLY A 257 -16.94 20.36 -16.17
CA GLY A 257 -16.16 21.00 -15.10
C GLY A 257 -15.50 19.99 -14.14
N PRO A 258 -15.12 20.45 -12.94
CA PRO A 258 -14.57 19.59 -11.88
C PRO A 258 -15.55 18.50 -11.42
N ILE A 259 -15.01 17.31 -11.16
CA ILE A 259 -15.74 16.14 -10.67
C ILE A 259 -15.60 16.08 -9.15
N GLY A 260 -16.67 16.33 -8.41
CA GLY A 260 -16.71 16.30 -6.95
C GLY A 260 -16.63 14.89 -6.37
N GLY A 261 -16.70 14.78 -5.03
CA GLY A 261 -16.71 13.49 -4.34
C GLY A 261 -15.38 12.73 -4.41
N GLN A 262 -14.26 13.45 -4.50
CA GLN A 262 -12.92 12.86 -4.70
C GLN A 262 -12.20 12.50 -3.39
N THR A 263 -12.82 12.70 -2.25
CA THR A 263 -12.26 12.33 -0.96
C THR A 263 -12.21 10.80 -0.83
N ARG A 264 -11.01 10.22 -0.77
CA ARG A 264 -10.86 8.78 -0.51
C ARG A 264 -11.00 8.54 0.98
N VAL A 265 -12.06 7.82 1.36
CA VAL A 265 -12.34 7.42 2.74
C VAL A 265 -12.21 5.90 2.89
N THR A 266 -11.22 5.29 2.23
CA THR A 266 -11.02 3.84 2.26
C THR A 266 -9.78 3.47 3.06
N LEU A 267 -9.95 2.53 4.00
CA LEU A 267 -8.85 1.95 4.78
C LEU A 267 -8.64 0.50 4.35
N ARG A 268 -7.51 0.21 3.67
CA ARG A 268 -7.19 -1.14 3.17
C ARG A 268 -7.14 -2.17 4.31
N ASN A 269 -7.83 -3.30 4.23
CA ASN A 269 -7.95 -4.29 5.32
C ASN A 269 -7.54 -5.72 4.90
N GLU A 270 -6.26 -6.04 5.04
CA GLU A 270 -5.70 -7.37 4.70
C GLU A 270 -5.62 -8.34 5.90
N HIS A 271 -6.12 -7.95 7.07
CA HIS A 271 -5.83 -8.69 8.32
C HIS A 271 -6.40 -10.10 8.33
N LEU A 272 -7.49 -10.37 7.60
CA LEU A 272 -8.07 -11.72 7.53
C LEU A 272 -7.11 -12.72 6.89
N GLN A 273 -6.46 -12.35 5.79
CA GLN A 273 -5.47 -13.20 5.13
C GLN A 273 -4.33 -13.54 6.09
N TYR A 274 -3.79 -12.53 6.79
CA TYR A 274 -2.74 -12.75 7.77
C TYR A 274 -3.18 -13.63 8.94
N ILE A 275 -4.41 -13.46 9.45
CA ILE A 275 -4.98 -14.33 10.50
C ILE A 275 -4.93 -15.79 10.06
N VAL A 276 -5.38 -16.08 8.83
CA VAL A 276 -5.35 -17.44 8.26
C VAL A 276 -3.91 -17.95 8.15
N THR A 277 -2.98 -17.13 7.65
CA THR A 277 -1.57 -17.51 7.54
C THR A 277 -0.94 -17.83 8.88
N TRP A 278 -1.12 -16.98 9.90
CA TRP A 278 -0.48 -17.15 11.21
C TRP A 278 -1.05 -18.34 11.98
N TYR A 279 -2.38 -18.52 11.99
CA TYR A 279 -2.97 -19.70 12.62
C TYR A 279 -2.69 -20.99 11.83
N GLY A 280 -2.64 -20.92 10.50
CA GLY A 280 -2.22 -22.04 9.66
C GLY A 280 -0.78 -22.48 9.95
N LEU A 281 0.15 -21.52 10.05
CA LEU A 281 1.54 -21.79 10.41
C LEU A 281 1.64 -22.35 11.84
N SER A 282 0.91 -21.77 12.80
CA SER A 282 0.85 -22.27 14.17
C SER A 282 0.36 -23.71 14.23
N ALA A 283 -0.73 -24.05 13.54
CA ALA A 283 -1.28 -25.41 13.51
C ALA A 283 -0.32 -26.41 12.85
N ALA A 284 0.25 -26.07 11.69
CA ALA A 284 1.16 -26.94 10.97
C ALA A 284 2.45 -27.22 11.77
N THR A 285 3.05 -26.19 12.36
CA THR A 285 4.29 -26.34 13.14
C THR A 285 4.03 -27.04 14.48
N SER A 286 2.89 -26.80 15.12
CA SER A 286 2.45 -27.57 16.30
C SER A 286 2.26 -29.05 15.98
N TYR A 287 1.65 -29.37 14.84
CA TYR A 287 1.45 -30.76 14.40
C TYR A 287 2.79 -31.47 14.13
N LEU A 288 3.72 -30.81 13.43
CA LEU A 288 5.05 -31.36 13.17
C LEU A 288 5.83 -31.58 14.47
N TRP A 289 5.77 -30.62 15.40
CA TRP A 289 6.39 -30.73 16.71
C TRP A 289 5.80 -31.89 17.51
N PHE A 290 4.47 -32.01 17.57
CA PHE A 290 3.76 -33.11 18.23
C PHE A 290 4.15 -34.47 17.63
N LYS A 291 4.18 -34.59 16.30
CA LYS A 291 4.57 -35.84 15.63
C LYS A 291 6.02 -36.22 15.94
N LYS A 292 6.94 -35.25 15.95
CA LYS A 292 8.37 -35.48 16.16
C LYS A 292 8.69 -35.89 17.61
N PHE A 293 8.14 -35.18 18.60
CA PHE A 293 8.56 -35.33 20.00
C PHE A 293 7.57 -36.13 20.86
N LEU A 294 6.28 -36.21 20.50
CA LEU A 294 5.25 -36.90 21.31
C LEU A 294 4.76 -38.22 20.70
N ARG A 295 4.80 -38.37 19.37
CA ARG A 295 4.54 -39.67 18.69
C ARG A 295 5.80 -40.47 18.37
N GLY A 296 6.98 -39.87 18.54
CA GLY A 296 8.28 -40.45 18.20
C GLY A 296 8.84 -41.47 19.19
N THR A 297 8.12 -41.82 20.25
CA THR A 297 8.49 -42.88 21.21
C THR A 297 7.64 -44.15 21.02
N PRO A 298 7.83 -44.95 19.97
CA PRO A 298 7.80 -46.39 20.15
C PRO A 298 9.09 -46.78 20.88
N GLY A 299 8.97 -47.10 22.16
CA GLY A 299 10.05 -47.77 22.89
C GLY A 299 10.45 -49.07 22.18
N VAL A 300 11.77 -49.29 22.16
CA VAL A 300 12.49 -50.55 22.45
C VAL A 300 11.63 -51.81 22.51
#